data_AF-A0A1I5Q7Z4-F1
#
_entry.id   AF-A0A1I5Q7Z4-F1
#
_cell.length_a   1.000
_cell.length_b   1.000
_cell.length_c   1.000
_cell.angle_alpha   90.00
_cell.angle_beta   90.00
_cell.angle_gamma   90.00
#
_symmetry.space_group_name_H-M   'P 1'
#
loop_
_entity.id
_entity.type
_entity.pdbx_description
1 polymer ?
#
loop_
_entity_poly.entity_id
_entity_poly.type
_entity_poly.pdbx_seq_one_letter_code
_entity_poly.pdbx_strand_id
1 'polypeptide(L)'
;MSPILKRALCVSLVLTPALLSSATAIATVTQFKGQNDWVMNKETNDERFKVLQKQMRGFDMTMFETGARFNTFYFALKNQNYDMATYQWKKIKKTIVNGTERRPARKANADAMFIDSQWKVMQAAIDSKDDAKIWETFETTKAVCNACHVAEKVGFVKVVDPQYPMMPVQ
;
A
#
# COMPACT_ATOMS: atom_id res chain seq x y z
N MET A 1 -49.67 -53.71 63.70
CA MET A 1 -48.22 -53.99 63.85
C MET A 1 -47.56 -53.75 62.50
N SER A 2 -46.73 -52.70 62.38
CA SER A 2 -45.71 -52.55 61.31
C SER A 2 -44.64 -53.66 61.49
N PRO A 3 -43.74 -54.02 60.53
CA PRO A 3 -43.07 -53.09 59.60
C PRO A 3 -42.61 -53.58 58.20
N ILE A 4 -42.45 -52.60 57.31
CA ILE A 4 -41.24 -52.30 56.48
C ILE A 4 -40.74 -53.32 55.43
N LEU A 5 -41.01 -52.97 54.17
CA LEU A 5 -40.04 -52.65 53.11
C LEU A 5 -38.89 -53.64 52.82
N LYS A 6 -38.98 -54.37 51.70
CA LYS A 6 -37.81 -54.88 50.97
C LYS A 6 -37.90 -54.50 49.49
N ARG A 7 -36.91 -53.70 49.07
CA ARG A 7 -36.72 -53.13 47.74
C ARG A 7 -36.39 -54.25 46.74
N ALA A 8 -37.17 -54.36 45.67
CA ALA A 8 -36.80 -55.14 44.49
C ALA A 8 -35.99 -54.25 43.53
N LEU A 9 -34.81 -54.73 43.16
CA LEU A 9 -33.85 -54.08 42.29
C LEU A 9 -34.22 -54.41 40.82
N CYS A 10 -34.69 -53.43 40.07
CA CYS A 10 -34.85 -53.50 38.61
C CYS A 10 -34.78 -52.08 38.03
N VAL A 11 -33.61 -51.67 37.53
CA VAL A 11 -33.48 -50.54 36.58
C VAL A 11 -32.25 -50.85 35.72
N SER A 12 -32.46 -51.45 34.55
CA SER A 12 -32.45 -50.79 33.23
C SER A 12 -31.05 -50.39 32.75
N LEU A 13 -30.57 -51.17 31.79
CA LEU A 13 -29.46 -50.87 30.89
C LEU A 13 -29.77 -49.55 30.15
N VAL A 14 -29.15 -48.45 30.56
CA VAL A 14 -29.20 -47.17 29.82
C VAL A 14 -27.90 -47.02 29.06
N LEU A 15 -27.98 -47.27 27.75
CA LEU A 15 -26.95 -46.96 26.76
C LEU A 15 -26.81 -45.43 26.71
N THR A 16 -25.74 -44.89 27.31
CA THR A 16 -25.42 -43.46 27.23
C THR A 16 -24.63 -43.20 25.94
N PRO A 17 -25.08 -42.28 25.06
CA PRO A 17 -24.24 -41.83 23.96
C PRO A 17 -23.11 -40.98 24.55
N ALA A 18 -21.87 -41.40 24.30
CA ALA A 18 -20.70 -40.59 24.58
C ALA A 18 -20.78 -39.30 23.74
N LEU A 19 -21.23 -38.22 24.37
CA LEU A 19 -21.07 -36.86 23.85
C LEU A 19 -19.57 -36.59 23.74
N LEU A 20 -19.00 -36.71 22.54
CA LEU A 20 -17.69 -36.14 22.23
C LEU A 20 -17.80 -34.62 22.37
N SER A 21 -17.56 -34.13 23.58
CA SER A 21 -17.30 -32.72 23.85
C SER A 21 -16.01 -32.36 23.15
N SER A 22 -16.12 -31.86 21.92
CA SER A 22 -15.01 -31.28 21.19
C SER A 22 -14.68 -29.97 21.90
N ALA A 23 -13.78 -30.05 22.89
CA ALA A 23 -13.18 -28.90 23.51
C ALA A 23 -12.48 -28.09 22.41
N THR A 24 -13.18 -27.10 21.88
CA THR A 24 -12.59 -26.10 20.99
C THR A 24 -11.63 -25.34 21.88
N ALA A 25 -10.33 -25.64 21.78
CA ALA A 25 -9.31 -24.82 22.36
C ALA A 25 -9.46 -23.43 21.71
N ILE A 26 -10.12 -22.51 22.40
CA ILE A 26 -10.06 -21.10 22.06
C ILE A 26 -8.58 -20.76 22.23
N ALA A 27 -7.85 -20.67 21.12
CA ALA A 27 -6.51 -20.14 21.14
C ALA A 27 -6.62 -18.74 21.72
N THR A 28 -6.24 -18.59 22.99
CA THR A 28 -6.12 -17.28 23.62
C THR A 28 -5.06 -16.56 22.81
N VAL A 29 -5.48 -15.68 21.89
CA VAL A 29 -4.57 -14.80 21.19
C VAL A 29 -3.85 -14.03 22.29
N THR A 30 -2.58 -14.32 22.49
CA THR A 30 -1.75 -13.67 23.49
C THR A 30 -1.85 -12.18 23.23
N GLN A 31 -2.57 -11.48 24.10
CA GLN A 31 -2.82 -10.06 23.92
C GLN A 31 -1.50 -9.34 24.20
N PHE A 32 -0.78 -8.97 23.14
CA PHE A 32 0.41 -8.14 23.20
C PHE A 32 0.02 -6.79 23.83
N LYS A 33 0.19 -6.68 25.16
CA LYS A 33 -0.10 -5.51 25.99
C LYS A 33 1.20 -4.95 26.59
N GLY A 34 2.28 -4.96 25.82
CA GLY A 34 3.48 -4.22 26.13
C GLY A 34 3.28 -2.71 25.89
N GLN A 35 4.07 -1.87 26.57
CA GLN A 35 4.05 -0.41 26.35
C GLN A 35 4.30 -0.01 24.88
N ASN A 36 5.01 -0.86 24.12
CA ASN A 36 5.35 -0.60 22.71
C ASN A 36 4.31 -1.13 21.71
N ASP A 37 3.25 -1.82 22.15
CA ASP A 37 2.23 -2.40 21.28
C ASP A 37 1.15 -1.37 20.89
N TRP A 38 1.58 -0.21 20.37
CA TRP A 38 0.73 0.97 20.16
C TRP A 38 -0.50 0.76 19.27
N VAL A 39 -0.49 -0.25 18.38
CA VAL A 39 -1.67 -0.71 17.64
C VAL A 39 -2.56 -1.59 18.53
N MET A 40 -1.99 -2.64 19.13
CA MET A 40 -2.76 -3.64 19.87
C MET A 40 -3.36 -3.09 21.17
N ASN A 41 -2.78 -2.01 21.70
CA ASN A 41 -3.28 -1.24 22.83
C ASN A 41 -4.54 -0.43 22.52
N LYS A 42 -5.02 -0.41 21.28
CA LYS A 42 -6.35 0.13 20.94
C LYS A 42 -7.45 -0.87 21.26
N GLU A 43 -8.56 -0.35 21.78
CA GLU A 43 -9.66 -1.15 22.33
C GLU A 43 -10.43 -1.85 21.22
N THR A 44 -10.62 -1.18 20.09
CA THR A 44 -11.41 -1.70 18.97
C THR A 44 -10.58 -1.88 17.70
N ASN A 45 -11.04 -2.77 16.82
CA ASN A 45 -10.42 -2.95 15.51
C ASN A 45 -10.50 -1.67 14.66
N ASP A 46 -11.57 -0.90 14.76
CA ASP A 46 -11.72 0.37 14.05
C ASP A 46 -10.64 1.38 14.44
N GLU A 47 -10.33 1.49 15.73
CA GLU A 47 -9.24 2.34 16.21
C GLU A 47 -7.88 1.85 15.70
N ARG A 48 -7.64 0.53 15.69
CA ARG A 48 -6.42 -0.05 15.13
C ARG A 48 -6.25 0.36 13.67
N PHE A 49 -7.28 0.20 12.85
CA PHE A 49 -7.25 0.59 11.45
C PHE A 49 -7.08 2.10 11.28
N LYS A 50 -7.74 2.93 12.10
CA LYS A 50 -7.56 4.40 12.07
C LYS A 50 -6.11 4.80 12.33
N VAL A 51 -5.44 4.20 13.33
CA VAL A 51 -4.03 4.54 13.59
C VAL A 51 -3.11 4.01 12.50
N LEU A 52 -3.37 2.82 11.95
CA LEU A 52 -2.62 2.31 10.79
C LEU A 52 -2.76 3.24 9.58
N GLN A 53 -3.99 3.66 9.23
CA GLN A 53 -4.23 4.62 8.15
C GLN A 53 -3.51 5.95 8.37
N LYS A 54 -3.43 6.41 9.63
CA LYS A 54 -2.66 7.61 10.00
C LYS A 54 -1.16 7.42 9.76
N GLN A 55 -0.59 6.28 10.15
CA GLN A 55 0.85 5.99 9.96
C GLN A 55 1.25 5.86 8.49
N MET A 56 0.32 5.46 7.61
CA MET A 56 0.58 5.43 6.17
C MET A 56 0.78 6.82 5.55
N ARG A 57 0.54 7.90 6.31
CA ARG A 57 0.63 9.32 5.88
C ARG A 57 -0.22 9.61 4.65
N GLY A 58 -0.19 10.87 4.21
CA GLY A 58 -0.91 11.33 3.04
C GLY A 58 -0.25 10.96 1.71
N PHE A 59 -0.65 11.72 0.69
CA PHE A 59 -0.07 11.61 -0.65
C PHE A 59 1.36 12.16 -0.73
N ASP A 60 1.82 12.85 0.31
CA ASP A 60 3.19 13.29 0.51
C ASP A 60 4.19 12.11 0.49
N MET A 61 3.86 10.98 1.11
CA MET A 61 4.71 9.79 1.04
C MET A 61 4.76 9.18 -0.36
N THR A 62 3.63 9.22 -1.08
CA THR A 62 3.59 8.84 -2.49
C THR A 62 4.56 9.71 -3.30
N MET A 63 4.50 11.03 -3.10
CA MET A 63 5.35 11.98 -3.83
C MET A 63 6.83 11.89 -3.45
N PHE A 64 7.15 11.50 -2.21
CA PHE A 64 8.53 11.21 -1.82
C PHE A 64 9.11 10.05 -2.62
N GLU A 65 8.40 8.92 -2.68
CA GLU A 65 8.83 7.76 -3.47
C GLU A 65 8.84 8.08 -4.96
N THR A 66 7.82 8.77 -5.49
CA THR A 66 7.79 9.22 -6.88
C THR A 66 9.00 10.10 -7.21
N GLY A 67 9.36 11.05 -6.35
CA GLY A 67 10.53 11.92 -6.54
C GLY A 67 11.85 11.15 -6.55
N ALA A 68 12.04 10.21 -5.62
CA ALA A 68 13.22 9.36 -5.59
C ALA A 68 13.34 8.50 -6.86
N ARG A 69 12.22 7.93 -7.32
CA ARG A 69 12.17 7.14 -8.56
C ARG A 69 12.40 8.00 -9.81
N PHE A 70 11.86 9.21 -9.83
CA PHE A 70 12.04 10.16 -10.94
C PHE A 70 13.50 10.62 -11.06
N ASN A 71 14.20 10.77 -9.92
CA ASN A 71 15.65 10.98 -9.90
C ASN A 71 16.40 9.81 -10.57
N THR A 72 16.15 8.57 -10.14
CA THR A 72 16.79 7.40 -10.78
C THR A 72 16.41 7.26 -12.24
N PHE A 73 15.16 7.56 -12.61
CA PHE A 73 14.68 7.57 -13.98
C PHE A 73 15.49 8.53 -14.87
N TYR A 74 15.69 9.77 -14.42
CA TYR A 74 16.51 10.76 -15.13
C TYR A 74 17.93 10.26 -15.41
N PHE A 75 18.60 9.68 -14.41
CA PHE A 75 19.95 9.15 -14.61
C PHE A 75 19.97 7.89 -15.49
N ALA A 76 18.94 7.05 -15.42
CA ALA A 76 18.81 5.92 -16.34
C ALA A 76 18.68 6.39 -17.80
N LEU A 77 17.91 7.45 -18.07
CA LEU A 77 17.86 8.07 -19.40
C LEU A 77 19.22 8.64 -19.80
N LYS A 78 19.88 9.38 -18.90
CA LYS A 78 21.21 9.97 -19.13
C LYS A 78 22.28 8.92 -19.47
N ASN A 79 22.19 7.75 -18.86
CA ASN A 79 23.10 6.63 -19.08
C ASN A 79 22.65 5.71 -20.21
N GLN A 80 21.58 6.06 -20.95
CA GLN A 80 20.96 5.23 -21.99
C GLN A 80 20.58 3.81 -21.50
N ASN A 81 20.33 3.66 -20.21
CA ASN A 81 19.86 2.44 -19.58
C ASN A 81 18.33 2.37 -19.67
N TYR A 82 17.81 2.07 -20.88
CA TYR A 82 16.37 2.08 -21.16
C TYR A 82 15.57 1.05 -20.37
N ASP A 83 16.19 -0.07 -19.99
CA ASP A 83 15.54 -1.09 -19.16
C ASP A 83 15.30 -0.56 -17.74
N MET A 84 16.30 0.09 -17.16
CA MET A 84 16.15 0.74 -15.86
C MET A 84 15.20 1.94 -15.94
N ALA A 85 15.24 2.71 -17.03
CA ALA A 85 14.30 3.82 -17.24
C ALA A 85 12.86 3.31 -17.30
N THR A 86 12.60 2.26 -18.09
CA THR A 86 11.30 1.60 -18.17
C THR A 86 10.86 1.04 -16.82
N TYR A 87 11.77 0.41 -16.08
CA TYR A 87 11.51 -0.10 -14.74
C TYR A 87 11.05 1.02 -13.80
N GLN A 88 11.82 2.10 -13.69
CA GLN A 88 11.48 3.22 -12.82
C GLN A 88 10.18 3.90 -13.25
N TRP A 89 9.95 4.06 -14.55
CA TRP A 89 8.73 4.66 -15.08
C TRP A 89 7.47 3.85 -14.73
N LYS A 90 7.53 2.52 -14.84
CA LYS A 90 6.47 1.62 -14.40
C LYS A 90 6.26 1.70 -12.88
N LYS A 91 7.34 1.82 -12.09
CA LYS A 91 7.24 1.98 -10.64
C LYS A 91 6.62 3.31 -10.24
N ILE A 92 6.96 4.42 -10.91
CA ILE A 92 6.31 5.72 -10.68
C ILE A 92 4.80 5.62 -10.84
N LYS A 93 4.31 5.01 -11.94
CA LYS A 93 2.88 4.75 -12.12
C LYS A 93 2.29 3.94 -10.98
N LYS A 94 2.92 2.83 -10.60
CA LYS A 94 2.43 1.98 -9.51
C LYS A 94 2.36 2.75 -8.19
N THR A 95 3.39 3.53 -7.86
CA THR A 95 3.44 4.38 -6.67
C THR A 95 2.27 5.35 -6.65
N ILE A 96 2.01 6.06 -7.75
CA ILE A 96 0.91 7.03 -7.85
C ILE A 96 -0.45 6.33 -7.73
N VAL A 97 -0.70 5.22 -8.44
CA VAL A 97 -1.96 4.46 -8.35
C VAL A 97 -2.24 4.03 -6.91
N ASN A 98 -1.28 3.37 -6.25
CA ASN A 98 -1.41 2.97 -4.85
C ASN A 98 -1.56 4.18 -3.90
N GLY A 99 -0.97 5.32 -4.27
CA GLY A 99 -1.17 6.59 -3.56
C GLY A 99 -2.61 7.08 -3.64
N THR A 100 -3.25 6.98 -4.80
CA THR A 100 -4.64 7.42 -5.00
C THR A 100 -5.65 6.50 -4.32
N GLU A 101 -5.36 5.20 -4.18
CA GLU A 101 -6.17 4.29 -3.35
C GLU A 101 -6.20 4.75 -1.89
N ARG A 102 -5.03 5.13 -1.35
CA ARG A 102 -4.92 5.66 0.02
C ARG A 102 -5.52 7.06 0.12
N ARG A 103 -5.51 7.85 -0.94
CA ARG A 103 -6.00 9.25 -0.97
C ARG A 103 -6.83 9.51 -2.23
N PRO A 104 -8.11 9.09 -2.24
CA PRO A 104 -8.97 9.17 -3.43
C PRO A 104 -9.19 10.58 -3.95
N ALA A 105 -9.11 11.60 -3.08
CA ALA A 105 -9.23 13.01 -3.48
C ALA A 105 -8.16 13.45 -4.50
N ARG A 106 -7.03 12.73 -4.62
CA ARG A 106 -5.96 13.02 -5.59
C ARG A 106 -6.15 12.28 -6.92
N LYS A 107 -7.11 11.36 -6.99
CA LYS A 107 -7.29 10.45 -8.13
C LYS A 107 -7.62 11.20 -9.43
N ALA A 108 -8.54 12.17 -9.39
CA ALA A 108 -9.00 12.84 -10.59
C ALA A 108 -7.85 13.54 -11.35
N ASN A 109 -7.02 14.32 -10.66
CA ASN A 109 -5.87 14.98 -11.27
C ASN A 109 -4.77 13.99 -11.65
N ALA A 110 -4.47 13.00 -10.79
CA ALA A 110 -3.47 11.97 -11.10
C ALA A 110 -3.83 11.18 -12.36
N ASP A 111 -5.10 10.81 -12.51
CA ASP A 111 -5.59 10.07 -13.68
C ASP A 111 -5.50 10.93 -14.94
N ALA A 112 -6.14 12.10 -14.93
CA ALA A 112 -6.26 12.96 -16.09
C ALA A 112 -4.91 13.50 -16.59
N MET A 113 -4.04 13.94 -15.66
CA MET A 113 -2.79 14.62 -16.02
C MET A 113 -1.63 13.66 -16.22
N PHE A 114 -1.65 12.47 -15.61
CA PHE A 114 -0.51 11.56 -15.62
C PHE A 114 -0.86 10.14 -16.10
N ILE A 115 -1.73 9.42 -15.40
CA ILE A 115 -1.92 7.97 -15.63
C ILE A 115 -2.52 7.70 -17.01
N ASP A 116 -3.54 8.46 -17.40
CA ASP A 116 -4.27 8.23 -18.65
C ASP A 116 -3.67 8.94 -19.85
N SER A 117 -2.77 9.89 -19.60
CA SER A 117 -2.12 10.75 -20.59
C SER A 117 -0.60 10.58 -20.58
N GLN A 118 0.14 11.44 -19.87
CA GLN A 118 1.59 11.61 -20.00
C GLN A 118 2.38 10.32 -19.74
N TRP A 119 1.89 9.43 -18.87
CA TRP A 119 2.54 8.15 -18.62
C TRP A 119 2.73 7.31 -19.89
N LYS A 120 1.70 7.26 -20.74
CA LYS A 120 1.73 6.49 -22.00
C LYS A 120 2.67 7.13 -23.01
N VAL A 121 2.68 8.46 -23.09
CA VAL A 121 3.52 9.24 -24.01
C VAL A 121 5.00 9.02 -23.71
N MET A 122 5.40 9.16 -22.44
CA MET A 122 6.79 8.91 -22.03
C MET A 122 7.18 7.44 -22.21
N GLN A 123 6.29 6.48 -21.91
CA GLN A 123 6.59 5.06 -22.14
C GLN A 123 6.87 4.79 -23.62
N ALA A 124 6.04 5.32 -24.53
CA ALA A 124 6.24 5.16 -25.96
C ALA A 124 7.54 5.83 -26.47
N ALA A 125 7.99 6.92 -25.84
CA ALA A 125 9.27 7.54 -26.14
C ALA A 125 10.46 6.68 -25.69
N ILE A 126 10.38 6.09 -24.47
CA ILE A 126 11.41 5.15 -23.99
C ILE A 126 11.48 3.93 -24.92
N ASP A 127 10.33 3.39 -25.32
CA ASP A 127 10.24 2.20 -26.16
C ASP A 127 10.84 2.44 -27.56
N SER A 128 10.81 3.69 -28.08
CA SER A 128 11.43 4.01 -29.37
C SER A 128 12.96 4.10 -29.32
N LYS A 129 13.57 4.21 -28.14
CA LYS A 129 15.04 4.35 -27.96
C LYS A 129 15.64 5.50 -28.79
N ASP A 130 14.85 6.54 -29.01
CA ASP A 130 15.24 7.75 -29.73
C ASP A 130 15.52 8.82 -28.69
N ASP A 131 16.80 9.12 -28.44
CA ASP A 131 17.22 10.03 -27.39
C ASP A 131 16.63 11.43 -27.53
N ALA A 132 16.55 11.96 -28.76
CA ALA A 132 16.01 13.29 -28.98
C ALA A 132 14.53 13.34 -28.56
N LYS A 133 13.75 12.33 -29.00
CA LYS A 133 12.34 12.20 -28.63
C LYS A 133 12.15 11.93 -27.14
N ILE A 134 13.02 11.12 -26.53
CA ILE A 134 12.99 10.81 -25.09
C ILE A 134 13.18 12.09 -24.27
N TRP A 135 14.20 12.89 -24.58
CA TRP A 135 14.51 14.10 -23.83
C TRP A 135 13.45 15.19 -24.03
N GLU A 136 12.92 15.37 -25.24
CA GLU A 136 11.76 16.24 -25.48
C GLU A 136 10.54 15.81 -24.66
N THR A 137 10.26 14.50 -24.62
CA THR A 137 9.15 13.95 -23.84
C THR A 137 9.40 14.04 -22.34
N PHE A 138 10.66 13.96 -21.90
CA PHE A 138 11.04 14.15 -20.50
C PHE A 138 10.76 15.58 -20.03
N GLU A 139 11.11 16.60 -20.82
CA GLU A 139 10.81 18.00 -20.51
C GLU A 139 9.29 18.24 -20.39
N THR A 140 8.52 17.68 -21.32
CA THR A 140 7.05 17.71 -21.26
C THR A 140 6.54 17.01 -20.00
N THR A 141 7.13 15.86 -19.65
CA THR A 141 6.80 15.12 -18.43
C THR A 141 7.04 15.95 -17.17
N LYS A 142 8.21 16.61 -17.07
CA LYS A 142 8.56 17.48 -15.96
C LYS A 142 7.58 18.65 -15.84
N ALA A 143 7.18 19.24 -16.97
CA ALA A 143 6.16 20.29 -17.01
C ALA A 143 4.79 19.80 -16.50
N VAL A 144 4.36 18.61 -16.92
CA VAL A 144 3.11 17.97 -16.43
C VAL A 144 3.15 17.71 -14.92
N CYS A 145 4.27 17.21 -14.40
CA CYS A 145 4.44 17.01 -12.95
C CYS A 145 4.26 18.34 -12.19
N ASN A 146 4.89 19.41 -12.68
CA ASN A 146 4.76 20.75 -12.10
C ASN A 146 3.32 21.30 -12.21
N ALA A 147 2.64 21.08 -13.33
CA ALA A 147 1.25 21.49 -13.50
C ALA A 147 0.32 20.75 -12.52
N CYS A 148 0.55 19.45 -12.30
CA CYS A 148 -0.17 18.67 -11.30
C CYS A 148 0.04 19.24 -9.89
N HIS A 149 1.27 19.62 -9.53
CA HIS A 149 1.54 20.25 -8.24
C HIS A 149 0.79 21.58 -8.06
N VAL A 150 0.64 22.38 -9.12
CA VAL A 150 -0.19 23.59 -9.10
C VAL A 150 -1.67 23.24 -8.88
N ALA A 151 -2.21 22.26 -9.62
CA ALA A 151 -3.58 21.79 -9.47
C ALA A 151 -3.87 21.24 -8.06
N GLU A 152 -2.87 20.61 -7.44
CA GLU A 152 -2.91 20.10 -6.07
C GLU A 152 -2.65 21.18 -5.00
N LYS A 153 -2.54 22.46 -5.39
CA LYS A 153 -2.32 23.63 -4.53
C LYS A 153 -1.00 23.59 -3.77
N VAL A 154 0.01 22.94 -4.35
CA VAL A 154 1.37 22.81 -3.83
C VAL A 154 2.41 23.26 -4.85
N GLY A 155 2.10 24.26 -5.68
CA GLY A 155 2.97 24.74 -6.76
C GLY A 155 4.36 25.27 -6.33
N PHE A 156 4.61 25.43 -5.03
CA PHE A 156 5.94 25.67 -4.48
C PHE A 156 6.84 24.43 -4.49
N VAL A 157 6.28 23.23 -4.59
CA VAL A 157 7.01 21.96 -4.81
C VAL A 157 7.32 21.86 -6.30
N LYS A 158 8.56 22.16 -6.67
CA LYS A 158 8.99 22.14 -8.07
C LYS A 158 9.81 20.89 -8.40
N VAL A 159 9.46 20.24 -9.49
CA VAL A 159 10.29 19.23 -10.15
C VAL A 159 11.30 19.96 -11.03
N VAL A 160 12.57 19.71 -10.76
CA VAL A 160 13.73 20.27 -11.47
C VAL A 160 14.64 19.13 -11.92
N ASP A 161 15.59 19.41 -12.80
CA ASP A 161 16.54 18.40 -13.23
C ASP A 161 17.45 17.99 -12.07
N PRO A 162 17.56 16.68 -11.80
CA PRO A 162 18.47 16.17 -10.79
C PRO A 162 19.93 16.54 -11.07
N GLN A 163 20.61 17.04 -10.05
CA GLN A 163 22.04 17.35 -10.12
C GLN A 163 22.91 16.14 -9.78
N TYR A 164 22.42 15.27 -8.90
CA TYR A 164 23.11 14.06 -8.46
C TYR A 164 22.13 12.88 -8.28
N PRO A 165 22.59 11.64 -8.50
CA PRO A 165 21.82 10.45 -8.20
C PRO A 165 21.56 10.38 -6.69
N MET A 166 20.30 10.20 -6.29
CA MET A 166 19.94 10.04 -4.88
C MET A 166 20.27 8.64 -4.36
N MET A 167 20.21 7.63 -5.24
CA MET A 167 20.40 6.23 -4.90
C MET A 167 21.67 5.68 -5.55
N PRO A 168 22.39 4.74 -4.90
CA PRO A 168 23.59 4.12 -5.45
C PRO A 168 23.27 3.04 -6.52
N VAL A 169 22.07 3.05 -7.10
CA VAL A 169 21.60 2.06 -8.08
C VAL A 169 21.12 2.81 -9.33
N GLN A 170 21.76 2.53 -10.48
CA GLN A 170 21.55 3.18 -11.77
C GLN A 170 21.56 2.14 -12.90
#